data_AF-G4V901-F1
#
_entry.id   AF-G4V901-F1
#
_cell.length_a   1.000
_cell.length_b   1.000
_cell.length_c   1.000
_cell.angle_alpha   90.00
_cell.angle_beta   90.00
_cell.angle_gamma   90.00
#
_symmetry.space_group_name_H-M   'P 1'
#
loop_
_entity.id
_entity.type
_entity.pdbx_description
1 polymer ?
#
loop_
_entity_poly.entity_id
_entity_poly.type
_entity_poly.pdbx_seq_one_letter_code
_entity_poly.pdbx_strand_id
1 'polypeptide(L)'
;MYYEIDLNSLTTNNKNCSNKKRIQKEKRLYSLDNLQYIYARLCIIDFGGILNSMNKQEILMSLTSTELCFAIRRAIDTTIKDLFGEFSGLPILNYDLLFCRREMNDNDNNDDDSHASRHQLTNSTNAPSISWSILLAVPYTNVEKIIAALSFMTNELGGLELINKLFESIHLNNDSLKFYVDVISVSDSLFNLPCIPIYKSKNV
;
A
#
# COMPACT_ATOMS: atom_id res chain seq x y z
N MET A 1 7.03 0.81 14.96
CA MET A 1 8.25 1.55 14.55
C MET A 1 8.16 1.65 13.03
N TYR A 2 7.92 2.84 12.49
CA TYR A 2 7.97 3.04 11.04
C TYR A 2 9.43 3.21 10.63
N TYR A 3 9.84 2.50 9.60
CA TYR A 3 11.09 2.77 8.89
C TYR A 3 10.68 3.39 7.55
N GLU A 4 10.91 4.68 7.39
CA GLU A 4 10.95 5.25 6.05
C GLU A 4 12.24 4.74 5.43
N ILE A 5 12.13 3.74 4.55
CA ILE A 5 13.26 3.24 3.80
C ILE A 5 13.53 4.27 2.71
N ASP A 6 14.51 5.15 2.92
CA ASP A 6 15.12 5.90 1.84
C ASP A 6 15.83 4.89 0.93
N LEU A 7 15.16 4.50 -0.16
CA LEU A 7 15.67 3.57 -1.16
C LEU A 7 16.98 4.08 -1.80
N ASN A 8 17.29 5.38 -1.70
CA ASN A 8 18.55 5.94 -2.19
C ASN A 8 19.73 5.71 -1.23
N SER A 9 19.47 5.37 0.03
CA SER A 9 20.50 5.09 1.04
C SER A 9 21.03 3.65 1.00
N LEU A 10 20.31 2.72 0.36
CA LEU A 10 20.71 1.31 0.26
C LEU A 10 21.85 1.06 -0.73
N THR A 11 22.21 2.03 -1.58
CA THR A 11 23.20 1.85 -2.64
C THR A 11 24.62 2.31 -2.29
N THR A 12 24.85 2.94 -1.12
CA THR A 12 26.13 3.63 -0.83
C THR A 12 26.98 3.07 0.30
N ASN A 13 26.53 2.10 1.10
CA ASN A 13 27.30 1.64 2.26
C ASN A 13 27.71 0.16 2.17
N ASN A 14 28.60 -0.13 1.23
CA ASN A 14 29.37 -1.37 1.20
C ASN A 14 30.86 -1.03 1.34
N LYS A 15 31.24 -0.42 2.48
CA LYS A 15 32.62 -0.29 2.97
C LYS A 15 32.60 0.27 4.40
N ASN A 16 33.15 -0.50 5.33
CA ASN A 16 33.61 -0.09 6.65
C ASN A 16 32.54 0.23 7.72
N CYS A 17 32.06 -0.79 8.43
CA CYS A 17 31.61 -0.60 9.81
C CYS A 17 31.99 -1.80 10.70
N SER A 18 33.30 -1.93 10.95
CA SER A 18 33.81 -2.66 12.10
C SER A 18 33.68 -1.78 13.34
N ASN A 19 32.63 -1.96 14.16
CA ASN A 19 32.75 -1.77 15.61
C ASN A 19 31.53 -2.31 16.38
N LYS A 20 31.85 -3.24 17.28
CA LYS A 20 30.98 -3.88 18.26
C LYS A 20 30.35 -2.86 19.21
N LYS A 21 29.03 -2.76 19.24
CA LYS A 21 28.26 -2.49 20.47
C LYS A 21 26.95 -3.27 20.43
N ARG A 22 26.79 -4.16 21.41
CA ARG A 22 25.59 -4.95 21.71
C ARG A 22 24.37 -4.02 21.80
N ILE A 23 23.45 -4.14 20.86
CA ILE A 23 22.06 -3.71 21.03
C ILE A 23 21.26 -4.98 21.35
N GLN A 24 21.15 -5.28 22.65
CA GLN A 24 20.02 -6.05 23.16
C GLN A 24 18.85 -5.09 23.21
N LYS A 25 17.89 -5.22 22.29
CA LYS A 25 16.45 -4.99 22.47
C LYS A 25 15.76 -4.91 21.11
N GLU A 26 14.55 -5.45 21.12
CA GLU A 26 13.48 -5.39 20.10
C GLU A 26 13.47 -6.51 19.05
N LYS A 27 12.26 -7.07 18.90
CA LYS A 27 11.92 -8.24 18.09
C LYS A 27 12.58 -8.14 16.72
N ARG A 28 13.40 -9.14 16.42
CA ARG A 28 14.18 -9.27 15.18
C ARG A 28 13.29 -8.98 13.98
N LEU A 29 13.66 -7.97 13.19
CA LEU A 29 13.37 -7.97 11.76
C LEU A 29 13.65 -9.39 11.25
N TYR A 30 12.68 -10.02 10.60
CA TYR A 30 12.90 -11.34 9.99
C TYR A 30 14.15 -11.26 9.11
N SER A 31 14.96 -12.33 9.09
CA SER A 31 16.05 -12.38 8.11
C SER A 31 15.44 -12.10 6.74
N LEU A 32 16.02 -11.14 6.01
CA LEU A 32 15.51 -10.69 4.71
C LEU A 32 15.21 -11.88 3.78
N ASP A 33 15.98 -12.97 3.93
CA ASP A 33 15.86 -14.23 3.19
C ASP A 33 14.54 -15.00 3.38
N ASN A 34 13.69 -14.62 4.33
CA ASN A 34 12.40 -15.29 4.60
C ASN A 34 11.18 -14.40 4.34
N LEU A 35 11.37 -13.28 3.66
CA LEU A 35 10.31 -12.33 3.33
C LEU A 35 9.99 -12.38 1.83
N GLN A 36 8.70 -12.30 1.50
CA GLN A 36 8.24 -11.90 0.18
C GLN A 36 7.61 -10.51 0.28
N TYR A 37 7.70 -9.77 -0.81
CA TYR A 37 7.18 -8.44 -0.93
C TYR A 37 5.94 -8.43 -1.82
N ILE A 38 4.85 -7.86 -1.31
CA ILE A 38 3.57 -7.77 -2.03
C ILE A 38 3.34 -6.30 -2.39
N TYR A 39 3.28 -6.02 -3.69
CA TYR A 39 2.85 -4.73 -4.21
C TYR A 39 1.37 -4.83 -4.62
N ALA A 40 0.55 -3.95 -4.06
CA ALA A 40 -0.88 -3.93 -4.32
C ALA A 40 -1.39 -2.50 -4.45
N ARG A 41 -2.56 -2.35 -5.07
CA ARG A 41 -3.23 -1.07 -5.27
C ARG A 41 -4.61 -1.11 -4.62
N LEU A 42 -4.85 -0.21 -3.69
CA LEU A 42 -6.15 0.06 -3.09
C LEU A 42 -6.88 1.05 -3.98
N CYS A 43 -8.15 0.77 -4.28
CA CYS A 43 -8.97 1.61 -5.15
C CYS A 43 -10.31 1.89 -4.49
N ILE A 44 -10.74 3.16 -4.55
CA ILE A 44 -12.10 3.58 -4.27
C ILE A 44 -12.68 4.11 -5.58
N ILE A 45 -13.74 3.47 -6.06
CA ILE A 45 -14.52 3.91 -7.22
C ILE A 45 -15.80 4.57 -6.69
N ASP A 46 -16.15 5.70 -7.25
CA ASP A 46 -17.38 6.41 -6.93
C ASP A 46 -18.37 6.34 -8.09
N PHE A 47 -19.51 5.72 -7.83
CA PHE A 47 -20.62 5.59 -8.77
C PHE A 47 -21.69 6.69 -8.56
N GLY A 48 -21.59 7.48 -7.50
CA GLY A 48 -22.53 8.56 -7.17
C GLY A 48 -22.10 9.94 -7.66
N GLY A 49 -20.86 10.09 -8.15
CA GLY A 49 -20.31 11.37 -8.59
C GLY A 49 -19.88 12.30 -7.45
N ILE A 50 -19.81 11.77 -6.24
CA ILE A 50 -19.34 12.43 -5.02
C ILE A 50 -17.93 13.00 -5.20
N LEU A 51 -16.99 12.20 -5.73
CA LEU A 51 -15.61 12.58 -5.98
C LEU A 51 -15.46 13.67 -7.05
N ASN A 52 -16.47 13.87 -7.90
CA ASN A 52 -16.49 14.98 -8.87
C ASN A 52 -16.95 16.29 -8.23
N SER A 53 -17.79 16.20 -7.19
CA SER A 53 -18.29 17.38 -6.46
C SER A 53 -17.29 17.91 -5.42
N MET A 54 -16.29 17.11 -5.09
CA MET A 54 -15.33 17.42 -4.04
C MET A 54 -14.03 17.96 -4.60
N ASN A 55 -13.44 18.92 -3.88
CA ASN A 55 -12.04 19.25 -4.07
C ASN A 55 -11.24 18.02 -3.67
N LYS A 56 -10.79 17.23 -4.67
CA LYS A 56 -10.01 16.02 -4.44
C LYS A 56 -8.89 16.34 -3.43
N GLN A 57 -8.18 17.46 -3.59
CA GLN A 57 -7.05 17.81 -2.72
C GLN A 57 -7.41 17.83 -1.22
N GLU A 58 -8.63 18.23 -0.85
CA GLU A 58 -9.07 18.24 0.55
C GLU A 58 -9.24 16.84 1.12
N ILE A 59 -9.88 15.93 0.37
CA ILE A 59 -9.96 14.50 0.75
C ILE A 59 -8.55 13.91 0.88
N LEU A 60 -7.66 14.32 -0.03
CA LEU A 60 -6.34 13.73 -0.16
C LEU A 60 -5.35 14.22 0.89
N MET A 61 -5.67 15.36 1.53
CA MET A 61 -4.93 15.93 2.65
C MET A 61 -5.62 15.70 3.99
N SER A 62 -6.75 14.96 4.02
CA SER A 62 -7.50 14.73 5.26
C SER A 62 -6.73 13.87 6.27
N LEU A 63 -5.84 13.00 5.78
CA LEU A 63 -4.97 12.16 6.60
C LEU A 63 -3.50 12.42 6.27
N THR A 64 -2.68 12.50 7.30
CA THR A 64 -1.22 12.40 7.16
C THR A 64 -0.84 11.02 6.62
N SER A 65 0.33 10.90 5.98
CA SER A 65 0.84 9.61 5.49
C SER A 65 0.87 8.54 6.59
N THR A 66 1.19 8.93 7.82
CA THR A 66 1.20 8.05 8.99
C THR A 66 -0.20 7.53 9.32
N GLU A 67 -1.19 8.42 9.39
CA GLU A 67 -2.59 8.05 9.67
C GLU A 67 -3.15 7.15 8.58
N LEU A 68 -2.84 7.44 7.31
CA LEU A 68 -3.22 6.60 6.18
C LEU A 68 -2.65 5.18 6.33
N CYS A 69 -1.36 5.06 6.63
CA CYS A 69 -0.74 3.76 6.83
C CYS A 69 -1.35 3.00 8.02
N PHE A 70 -1.71 3.68 9.11
CA PHE A 70 -2.43 3.06 10.23
C PHE A 70 -3.84 2.63 9.86
N ALA A 71 -4.58 3.44 9.10
CA ALA A 71 -5.92 3.11 8.64
C ALA A 71 -5.90 1.89 7.72
N ILE A 72 -4.95 1.82 6.78
CA ILE A 72 -4.77 0.68 5.89
C ILE A 72 -4.36 -0.57 6.67
N ARG A 73 -3.40 -0.45 7.58
CA ARG A 73 -2.98 -1.58 8.44
C ARG A 73 -4.18 -2.13 9.23
N ARG A 74 -4.98 -1.23 9.81
CA ARG A 74 -6.20 -1.62 10.54
C ARG A 74 -7.20 -2.32 9.63
N ALA A 75 -7.45 -1.82 8.42
CA ALA A 75 -8.34 -2.45 7.46
C ALA A 75 -7.87 -3.86 7.07
N ILE A 76 -6.56 -4.05 6.85
CA ILE A 76 -5.96 -5.36 6.59
C ILE A 76 -6.13 -6.27 7.81
N ASP A 77 -5.82 -5.80 9.02
CA ASP A 77 -5.94 -6.59 10.25
C ASP A 77 -7.38 -7.02 10.53
N THR A 78 -8.36 -6.14 10.34
CA THR A 78 -9.79 -6.45 10.45
C THR A 78 -10.17 -7.54 9.44
N THR A 79 -9.75 -7.40 8.18
CA THR A 79 -10.01 -8.39 7.13
C THR A 79 -9.42 -9.75 7.47
N ILE A 80 -8.20 -9.79 7.99
CA ILE A 80 -7.53 -11.02 8.43
C ILE A 80 -8.32 -11.68 9.56
N LYS A 81 -8.76 -10.88 10.54
CA LYS A 81 -9.57 -11.39 11.66
C LYS A 81 -10.90 -11.95 11.20
N ASP A 82 -11.57 -11.29 10.26
CA ASP A 82 -12.88 -11.73 9.78
C ASP A 82 -12.78 -13.00 8.92
N LEU A 83 -11.74 -13.15 8.08
CA LEU A 83 -11.56 -14.31 7.22
C LEU A 83 -11.00 -15.55 7.93
N PHE A 84 -10.03 -15.34 8.82
CA PHE A 84 -9.27 -16.43 9.42
C PHE A 84 -9.59 -16.63 10.91
N GLY A 85 -10.45 -15.78 11.47
CA GLY A 85 -10.74 -15.73 12.89
C GLY A 85 -9.63 -15.06 13.70
N GLU A 86 -9.96 -14.72 14.95
CA GLU A 86 -8.95 -14.56 15.97
C GLU A 86 -8.43 -15.95 16.31
N PHE A 87 -7.38 -16.42 15.61
CA PHE A 87 -6.70 -17.64 16.03
C PHE A 87 -6.25 -17.45 17.48
N SER A 88 -6.95 -18.10 18.39
CA SER A 88 -6.72 -18.15 19.83
C SER A 88 -5.22 -18.17 20.16
N GLY A 89 -4.64 -16.99 20.44
CA GLY A 89 -3.25 -16.83 20.87
C GLY A 89 -2.16 -16.93 19.81
N LEU A 90 -2.47 -17.06 18.51
CA LEU A 90 -1.45 -16.99 17.44
C LEU A 90 -1.33 -15.54 16.95
N PRO A 91 -0.11 -15.04 16.68
CA PRO A 91 0.07 -13.69 16.19
C PRO A 91 -0.74 -13.52 14.90
N ILE A 92 -1.61 -12.49 14.88
CA ILE A 92 -2.20 -11.91 13.66
C ILE A 92 -1.13 -11.99 12.58
N LEU A 93 -1.48 -12.53 11.41
CA LEU A 93 -0.52 -12.78 10.32
C LEU A 93 0.52 -11.68 10.26
N ASN A 94 1.79 -12.04 10.44
CA ASN A 94 2.85 -11.05 10.52
C ASN A 94 3.05 -10.43 9.13
N TYR A 95 3.03 -9.11 9.06
CA TYR A 95 3.46 -8.32 7.90
C TYR A 95 3.87 -6.92 8.36
N ASP A 96 4.67 -6.26 7.54
CA ASP A 96 5.02 -4.85 7.68
C ASP A 96 4.59 -4.07 6.43
N LEU A 97 3.87 -2.97 6.63
CA LEU A 97 3.55 -2.02 5.57
C LEU A 97 4.76 -1.08 5.38
N LEU A 98 5.51 -1.30 4.30
CA LEU A 98 6.73 -0.56 3.99
C LEU A 98 6.45 0.85 3.47
N PHE A 99 5.46 1.00 2.59
CA PHE A 99 4.96 2.30 2.19
C PHE A 99 3.50 2.24 1.76
N CYS A 100 2.85 3.41 1.81
CA CYS A 100 1.61 3.70 1.11
C CYS A 100 1.77 5.03 0.37
N ARG A 101 1.59 5.01 -0.94
CA ARG A 101 1.70 6.19 -1.80
C ARG A 101 0.45 6.34 -2.63
N ARG A 102 -0.08 7.55 -2.68
CA ARG A 102 -1.19 7.87 -3.57
C ARG A 102 -0.76 7.83 -5.04
N GLU A 103 -1.61 7.27 -5.89
CA GLU A 103 -1.49 7.39 -7.34
C GLU A 103 -2.19 8.70 -7.78
N MET A 104 -1.41 9.61 -8.37
CA MET A 104 -1.97 10.78 -9.05
C MET A 104 -2.34 10.34 -10.46
N ASN A 105 -3.63 10.34 -10.79
CA ASN A 105 -4.09 10.18 -12.17
C ASN A 105 -3.69 11.44 -12.93
N ASP A 106 -2.80 11.33 -13.92
CA ASP A 106 -2.20 12.42 -14.69
C ASP A 106 -3.19 13.24 -15.56
N ASN A 107 -4.50 13.13 -15.38
CA ASN A 107 -5.46 13.90 -16.19
C ASN A 107 -5.62 15.37 -15.76
N ASP A 108 -4.84 15.85 -14.78
CA ASP A 108 -4.95 17.22 -14.26
C ASP A 108 -3.88 18.21 -14.76
N ASN A 109 -2.93 17.81 -15.63
CA ASN A 109 -1.98 18.76 -16.22
C ASN A 109 -1.88 18.62 -17.73
N ASN A 110 -2.42 19.62 -18.42
CA ASN A 110 -1.95 19.99 -19.75
C ASN A 110 -0.46 20.35 -19.67
N ASP A 111 0.24 20.02 -20.74
CA ASP A 111 1.58 20.47 -21.13
C ASP A 111 2.78 19.62 -20.72
N ASP A 112 3.51 19.25 -21.78
CA ASP A 112 4.86 18.71 -21.90
C ASP A 112 5.13 17.20 -21.83
N ASP A 113 5.24 16.66 -23.05
CA ASP A 113 5.96 15.48 -23.50
C ASP A 113 7.18 15.10 -22.64
N SER A 114 7.07 13.99 -21.91
CA SER A 114 8.22 13.11 -21.69
C SER A 114 7.80 11.66 -21.51
N HIS A 115 8.19 10.84 -22.48
CA HIS A 115 8.03 9.40 -22.52
C HIS A 115 8.60 8.71 -21.26
N ALA A 116 7.72 8.32 -20.33
CA ALA A 116 8.02 7.27 -19.36
C ALA A 116 6.76 6.43 -19.11
N SER A 117 6.83 5.18 -19.54
CA SER A 117 5.80 4.14 -19.47
C SER A 117 5.14 4.02 -18.09
N ARG A 118 3.97 4.64 -17.92
CA ARG A 118 3.02 4.34 -16.84
C ARG A 118 2.02 3.32 -17.35
N HIS A 119 2.11 2.09 -16.84
CA HIS A 119 1.08 1.06 -17.01
C HIS A 119 -0.24 1.55 -16.37
N GLN A 120 -1.04 2.28 -17.13
CA GLN A 120 -2.44 2.51 -16.78
C GLN A 120 -3.19 1.20 -17.07
N LEU A 121 -3.55 0.44 -16.03
CA LEU A 121 -4.70 -0.46 -16.13
C LEU A 121 -5.96 0.41 -16.20
N THR A 122 -6.26 0.89 -17.41
CA THR A 122 -7.53 1.55 -17.73
C THR A 122 -8.62 0.48 -17.81
N ASN A 123 -9.20 0.10 -16.68
CA ASN A 123 -10.52 -0.52 -16.70
C ASN A 123 -11.55 0.58 -16.97
N SER A 124 -12.27 0.40 -18.07
CA SER A 124 -13.17 1.33 -18.75
C SER A 124 -14.44 1.62 -17.96
N THR A 125 -14.32 2.37 -16.87
CA THR A 125 -15.48 2.99 -16.22
C THR A 125 -15.20 4.47 -16.05
N ASN A 126 -16.01 5.33 -16.66
CA ASN A 126 -15.98 6.80 -16.51
C ASN A 126 -16.25 7.28 -15.07
N ALA A 127 -16.32 6.35 -14.11
CA ALA A 127 -16.51 6.63 -12.71
C ALA A 127 -15.20 7.20 -12.13
N PRO A 128 -15.26 8.35 -11.44
CA PRO A 128 -14.09 8.88 -10.76
C PRO A 128 -13.56 7.87 -9.73
N SER A 129 -12.25 7.78 -9.62
CA SER A 129 -11.58 6.90 -8.67
C SER A 129 -10.39 7.58 -8.00
N ILE A 130 -10.10 7.12 -6.78
CA ILE A 130 -8.87 7.44 -6.05
C ILE A 130 -8.17 6.12 -5.76
N SER A 131 -6.85 6.09 -5.88
CA SER A 131 -6.07 4.89 -5.61
C SER A 131 -4.77 5.17 -4.87
N TRP A 132 -4.32 4.13 -4.15
CA TRP A 132 -3.08 4.12 -3.41
C TRP A 132 -2.33 2.83 -3.69
N SER A 133 -1.05 2.98 -3.99
CA SER A 133 -0.06 1.92 -4.05
C SER A 133 0.44 1.58 -2.63
N ILE A 134 0.42 0.30 -2.25
CA ILE A 134 1.03 -0.19 -1.02
C ILE A 134 2.09 -1.23 -1.30
N LEU A 135 3.05 -1.31 -0.39
CA LEU A 135 4.06 -2.36 -0.36
C LEU A 135 4.10 -3.02 1.00
N LEU A 136 3.92 -4.34 1.03
CA LEU A 136 4.03 -5.16 2.23
C LEU A 136 5.29 -6.01 2.19
N ALA A 137 5.94 -6.19 3.33
CA ALA A 137 6.89 -7.27 3.57
C ALA A 137 6.22 -8.34 4.43
N VAL A 138 6.21 -9.58 3.95
CA VAL A 138 5.43 -10.68 4.54
C VAL A 138 6.32 -11.91 4.68
N PRO A 139 6.38 -12.59 5.83
CA PRO A 139 7.05 -13.87 5.96
C PRO A 139 6.44 -14.89 5.00
N TYR A 140 7.27 -15.67 4.32
CA TYR A 140 6.85 -16.63 3.29
C TYR A 140 5.64 -17.49 3.72
N THR A 141 5.61 -17.91 4.99
CA THR A 141 4.53 -18.74 5.57
C THR A 141 3.15 -18.08 5.62
N ASN A 142 3.07 -16.75 5.45
CA ASN A 142 1.85 -15.97 5.56
C ASN A 142 1.39 -15.37 4.23
N VAL A 143 2.21 -15.46 3.17
CA VAL A 143 1.99 -14.71 1.92
C VAL A 143 0.65 -15.06 1.28
N GLU A 144 0.32 -16.34 1.14
CA GLU A 144 -0.95 -16.78 0.57
C GLU A 144 -2.16 -16.23 1.35
N LYS A 145 -2.06 -16.20 2.68
CA LYS A 145 -3.14 -15.69 3.55
C LYS A 145 -3.26 -14.17 3.46
N ILE A 146 -2.14 -13.45 3.35
CA ILE A 146 -2.17 -12.00 3.13
C ILE A 146 -2.72 -11.67 1.74
N ILE A 147 -2.32 -12.39 0.69
CA ILE A 147 -2.88 -12.20 -0.66
C ILE A 147 -4.39 -12.45 -0.65
N ALA A 148 -4.83 -13.54 0.00
CA ALA A 148 -6.26 -13.83 0.15
C ALA A 148 -6.97 -12.70 0.91
N ALA A 149 -6.42 -12.25 2.05
CA ALA A 149 -6.99 -11.12 2.79
C ALA A 149 -7.15 -9.89 1.91
N LEU A 150 -6.07 -9.45 1.24
CA LEU A 150 -6.12 -8.31 0.31
C LEU A 150 -7.16 -8.51 -0.78
N SER A 151 -7.24 -9.69 -1.38
CA SER A 151 -8.18 -9.97 -2.48
C SER A 151 -9.66 -9.92 -2.06
N PHE A 152 -9.96 -10.16 -0.78
CA PHE A 152 -11.32 -10.10 -0.23
C PHE A 152 -11.65 -8.76 0.44
N MET A 153 -10.68 -7.85 0.54
CA MET A 153 -10.92 -6.50 1.07
C MET A 153 -11.93 -5.78 0.19
N THR A 154 -13.09 -5.47 0.77
CA THR A 154 -14.22 -4.79 0.14
C THR A 154 -14.86 -3.84 1.15
N ASN A 155 -15.90 -3.08 0.78
CA ASN A 155 -16.64 -2.26 1.75
C ASN A 155 -17.07 -3.06 2.99
N GLU A 156 -17.62 -4.25 2.77
CA GLU A 156 -18.14 -5.12 3.83
C GLU A 156 -17.02 -5.74 4.69
N LEU A 157 -15.79 -5.76 4.18
CA LEU A 157 -14.65 -6.41 4.80
C LEU A 157 -13.46 -5.45 4.88
N GLY A 158 -13.42 -4.67 5.96
CA GLY A 158 -12.37 -3.69 6.27
C GLY A 158 -12.41 -2.38 5.48
N GLY A 159 -13.01 -2.35 4.29
CA GLY A 159 -13.03 -1.17 3.41
C GLY A 159 -13.90 -0.02 3.89
N LEU A 160 -15.06 -0.29 4.50
CA LEU A 160 -15.96 0.76 4.99
C LEU A 160 -15.29 1.64 6.06
N GLU A 161 -14.50 1.03 6.95
CA GLU A 161 -13.76 1.79 7.97
C GLU A 161 -12.72 2.72 7.33
N LEU A 162 -12.01 2.24 6.32
CA LEU A 162 -11.04 3.05 5.58
C LEU A 162 -11.72 4.20 4.83
N ILE A 163 -12.85 3.94 4.16
CA ILE A 163 -13.67 4.96 3.50
C ILE A 163 -14.11 6.00 4.53
N ASN A 164 -14.74 5.58 5.62
CA ASN A 164 -15.20 6.49 6.67
C ASN A 164 -14.08 7.36 7.22
N LYS A 165 -12.87 6.81 7.35
CA LYS A 165 -11.73 7.57 7.84
C LYS A 165 -11.21 8.59 6.84
N LEU A 166 -11.18 8.24 5.55
CA LEU A 166 -10.74 9.13 4.47
C LEU A 166 -11.71 10.29 4.25
N PHE A 167 -13.01 10.03 4.42
CA PHE A 167 -14.09 10.98 4.17
C PHE A 167 -14.78 11.45 5.46
N GLU A 168 -14.14 11.33 6.62
CA GLU A 168 -14.75 11.62 7.95
C GLU A 168 -15.32 13.05 8.02
N SER A 169 -14.67 14.00 7.35
CA SER A 169 -15.12 15.40 7.28
C SER A 169 -16.38 15.61 6.44
N ILE A 170 -16.86 14.57 5.75
CA ILE A 170 -17.95 14.68 4.78
C ILE A 170 -19.00 13.63 5.11
N HIS A 171 -20.22 14.07 5.39
CA HIS A 171 -21.36 13.18 5.66
C HIS A 171 -21.80 12.49 4.37
N LEU A 172 -21.05 11.47 3.96
CA LEU A 172 -21.27 10.72 2.75
C LEU A 172 -22.30 9.62 2.94
N ASN A 173 -23.17 9.50 1.95
CA ASN A 173 -23.86 8.24 1.73
C ASN A 173 -22.90 7.29 1.02
N ASN A 174 -22.26 6.42 1.79
CA ASN A 174 -21.19 5.52 1.33
C ASN A 174 -21.66 4.44 0.35
N ASP A 175 -22.96 4.24 0.18
CA ASP A 175 -23.53 3.22 -0.72
C ASP A 175 -23.09 3.39 -2.18
N SER A 176 -22.64 4.59 -2.55
CA SER A 176 -22.15 4.92 -3.90
C SER A 176 -20.67 4.62 -4.11
N LEU A 177 -19.91 4.38 -3.04
CA LEU A 177 -18.47 4.11 -3.11
C LEU A 177 -18.23 2.61 -3.10
N LYS A 178 -17.32 2.11 -3.94
CA LYS A 178 -16.83 0.74 -3.88
C LYS A 178 -15.33 0.72 -3.68
N PHE A 179 -14.91 -0.04 -2.69
CA PHE A 179 -13.53 -0.30 -2.35
C PHE A 179 -13.14 -1.71 -2.76
N TYR A 180 -11.94 -1.84 -3.33
CA TYR A 180 -11.29 -3.11 -3.60
C TYR A 180 -9.78 -2.94 -3.56
N VAL A 181 -9.08 -4.07 -3.49
CA VAL A 181 -7.61 -4.12 -3.57
C VAL A 181 -7.21 -5.05 -4.71
N ASP A 182 -6.27 -4.58 -5.51
CA ASP A 182 -5.70 -5.28 -6.65
C ASP A 182 -4.24 -5.66 -6.33
N VAL A 183 -3.95 -6.95 -6.20
CA VAL A 183 -2.58 -7.42 -5.93
C VAL A 183 -1.83 -7.48 -7.26
N ILE A 184 -0.92 -6.53 -7.46
CA ILE A 184 -0.23 -6.32 -8.74
C ILE A 184 0.95 -7.28 -8.90
N SER A 185 1.75 -7.45 -7.85
CA SER A 185 2.97 -8.25 -7.91
C SER A 185 3.35 -8.81 -6.55
N VAL A 186 3.92 -10.02 -6.57
CA VAL A 186 4.56 -10.65 -5.41
C VAL A 186 5.98 -11.04 -5.83
N SER A 187 6.97 -10.73 -5.00
CA SER A 187 8.37 -10.97 -5.34
C SER A 187 9.21 -11.26 -4.11
N ASP A 188 10.19 -12.16 -4.23
CA ASP A 188 11.21 -12.42 -3.21
C ASP A 188 12.23 -11.27 -3.07
N SER A 189 12.21 -10.31 -4.00
CA SER A 189 13.11 -9.17 -4.04
C SER A 189 12.36 -7.87 -4.30
N LEU A 190 12.65 -6.86 -3.48
CA LEU A 190 12.20 -5.48 -3.68
C LEU A 190 12.48 -5.00 -5.11
N PHE A 191 13.66 -5.30 -5.64
CA PHE A 191 14.15 -4.79 -6.93
C PHE A 191 13.40 -5.32 -8.15
N ASN A 192 12.62 -6.39 -8.01
CA ASN A 192 11.80 -6.93 -9.11
C ASN A 192 10.39 -6.35 -9.13
N LEU A 193 10.03 -5.50 -8.16
CA LEU A 193 8.69 -4.92 -8.09
C LEU A 193 8.57 -3.72 -9.05
N PRO A 194 7.41 -3.56 -9.72
CA PRO A 194 7.19 -2.50 -10.70
C PRO A 194 7.20 -1.10 -10.09
N CYS A 195 7.03 -0.99 -8.78
CA CYS A 195 7.00 0.29 -8.05
C CYS A 195 8.38 0.83 -7.70
N ILE A 196 9.44 0.01 -7.82
CA ILE A 196 10.81 0.46 -7.60
C ILE A 196 11.37 0.91 -8.95
N PRO A 197 11.80 2.17 -9.11
CA PRO A 197 12.48 2.59 -10.32
C PRO A 197 13.76 1.76 -10.47
N ILE A 198 13.74 0.78 -11.38
CA ILE A 198 14.94 0.08 -11.77
C ILE A 198 15.78 1.10 -12.53
N TYR A 199 16.80 1.64 -11.87
CA TYR A 199 17.87 2.35 -12.54
C TYR A 199 18.56 1.34 -13.46
N LYS A 200 18.09 1.24 -14.71
CA LYS A 200 18.90 0.64 -15.77
C LYS A 200 20.14 1.51 -15.87
N SER A 201 21.26 1.05 -15.31
CA SER A 201 22.55 1.66 -15.66
C SER A 201 22.64 1.53 -17.18
N LYS A 202 22.70 2.68 -17.87
CA LYS A 202 23.16 2.68 -19.25
C LYS A 202 24.63 2.28 -19.20
N ASN A 203 24.90 0.98 -19.32
CA ASN A 203 26.22 0.48 -19.66
C ASN A 203 26.40 0.69 -21.17
N VAL A 204 26.89 1.87 -21.55
CA VAL A 204 27.92 2.11 -22.59
C VAL A 204 28.59 3.44 -22.25
#